data_AF-A0A7K5I2S0-F1
#
_entry.id   AF-A0A7K5I2S0-F1
#
_cell.length_a   1.000
_cell.length_b   1.000
_cell.length_c   1.000
_cell.angle_alpha   90.00
_cell.angle_beta   90.00
_cell.angle_gamma   90.00
#
_symmetry.space_group_name_H-M   'P 1'
#
loop_
_entity.id
_entity.type
_entity.pdbx_description
1 polymer ?
#
loop_
_entity_poly.entity_id
_entity_poly.type
_entity_poly.pdbx_seq_one_letter_code
_entity_poly.pdbx_strand_id
1 'polypeptide(L)' 'ISCSGGSNSNYGWYQQKVLGSAPVTVIYRDTNRPSGIPSQFSGSASGSTGTLTITRVQAKDQAVYFCGAWDGSA' A
#
# COMPACT_ATOMS: atom_id res chain seq x y z
N ILE A 1 0.21 -5.10 7.36
CA ILE A 1 -1.02 -5.37 6.59
C ILE A 1 -0.62 -6.17 5.37
N SER A 2 -1.25 -7.31 5.09
CA SER A 2 -0.89 -8.19 3.97
C SER A 2 -1.95 -8.18 2.87
N CYS A 3 -1.52 -8.41 1.64
CA CYS A 3 -2.34 -8.50 0.44
C CYS A 3 -1.82 -9.64 -0.42
N SER A 4 -2.71 -10.54 -0.84
CA SER A 4 -2.37 -11.63 -1.75
C SER A 4 -2.75 -11.27 -3.19
N GLY A 5 -1.84 -11.50 -4.12
CA GLY A 5 -2.02 -11.28 -5.56
C GLY A 5 -1.49 -12.45 -6.38
N GLY A 6 -1.18 -12.19 -7.65
CA GLY A 6 -0.53 -13.16 -8.54
C GLY A 6 0.98 -13.26 -8.30
N SER A 7 1.57 -14.34 -8.81
CA SER A 7 3.02 -14.45 -8.94
C SER A 7 3.54 -13.33 -9.84
N ASN A 8 4.64 -12.66 -9.45
CA ASN A 8 5.20 -11.50 -10.17
C ASN A 8 4.29 -10.26 -10.26
N SER A 9 3.31 -10.13 -9.38
CA SER A 9 2.51 -8.90 -9.28
C SER A 9 3.26 -7.79 -8.57
N ASN A 10 3.05 -6.56 -9.04
CA ASN A 10 3.37 -5.36 -8.27
C ASN A 10 2.21 -5.03 -7.35
N TYR A 11 2.49 -4.53 -6.15
CA TYR A 11 1.50 -4.14 -5.16
C TYR A 11 1.45 -2.61 -5.01
N GLY A 12 0.22 -2.09 -5.04
CA GLY A 12 -0.11 -0.72 -4.67
C GLY A 12 -0.94 -0.70 -3.40
N TRP A 13 -0.76 0.34 -2.60
CA TRP A 13 -1.47 0.54 -1.34
C TRP A 13 -2.10 1.94 -1.30
N TYR A 14 -3.33 1.98 -0.83
CA TYR A 14 -4.15 3.19 -0.79
C TYR A 14 -4.75 3.37 0.58
N GLN A 15 -4.76 4.61 1.06
CA GLN A 15 -5.35 5.00 2.33
C GLN A 15 -6.58 5.86 2.08
N GLN A 16 -7.73 5.47 2.63
CA GLN A 16 -8.96 6.26 2.66
C GLN A 16 -9.26 6.65 4.10
N LYS A 17 -9.03 7.94 4.42
CA LYS A 17 -9.27 8.48 5.77
C LYS A 17 -10.74 8.80 6.03
N VAL A 18 -11.45 9.29 5.00
CA VAL A 18 -12.85 9.68 5.10
C VAL A 18 -13.66 8.80 4.16
N LEU A 19 -14.70 8.15 4.69
CA LEU A 19 -15.63 7.38 3.86
C LEU A 19 -16.27 8.31 2.83
N GLY A 20 -16.18 7.94 1.55
CA GLY A 20 -16.65 8.76 0.43
C GLY A 20 -15.61 9.72 -0.17
N SER A 21 -14.42 9.87 0.43
CA SER A 21 -13.32 10.61 -0.20
C SER A 21 -12.51 9.71 -1.15
N ALA A 22 -11.83 10.31 -2.12
CA ALA A 22 -10.89 9.58 -2.97
C ALA A 22 -9.78 8.91 -2.14
N PRO A 23 -9.42 7.64 -2.40
CA PRO A 23 -8.27 7.01 -1.78
C PRO A 23 -6.96 7.70 -2.18
N VAL A 24 -6.04 7.82 -1.23
CA VAL A 24 -4.70 8.39 -1.45
C VAL A 24 -3.69 7.26 -1.57
N THR A 25 -2.90 7.24 -2.64
CA THR A 25 -1.82 6.27 -2.81
C THR A 25 -0.73 6.49 -1.77
N VAL A 26 -0.43 5.47 -0.96
CA VAL A 26 0.65 5.52 0.04
C VAL A 26 1.91 4.77 -0.42
N ILE A 27 1.75 3.66 -1.16
CA ILE A 27 2.85 2.91 -1.78
C ILE A 27 2.40 2.45 -3.17
N TYR A 28 3.31 2.45 -4.14
CA TYR A 28 3.12 1.91 -5.48
C TYR A 28 4.35 1.11 -5.89
N ARG A 29 4.22 0.19 -6.86
CA ARG A 29 5.33 -0.67 -7.33
C ARG A 29 6.12 -1.28 -6.17
N ASP A 30 5.39 -1.93 -5.26
CA ASP A 30 5.88 -2.68 -4.08
C ASP A 30 6.50 -1.84 -2.98
N THR A 31 7.46 -0.98 -3.29
CA THR A 31 8.28 -0.24 -2.33
C THR A 31 8.23 1.27 -2.51
N ASN A 32 7.76 1.76 -3.66
CA ASN A 32 7.90 3.17 -3.99
C ASN A 32 6.85 4.00 -3.25
N ARG A 33 7.31 5.03 -2.54
CA ARG A 33 6.45 5.94 -1.81
C ARG A 33 6.35 7.29 -2.55
N PRO A 34 5.15 7.81 -2.83
CA PRO A 34 4.99 9.14 -3.42
C PRO A 34 5.56 10.25 -2.52
N SER A 35 5.92 11.39 -3.12
CA SER A 35 6.29 12.58 -2.36
C SER A 35 5.11 13.06 -1.51
N GLY A 36 5.38 13.53 -0.28
CA GLY A 36 4.36 13.97 0.66
C GLY A 36 3.75 12.85 1.53
N ILE A 37 4.02 11.58 1.25
CA ILE A 37 3.62 10.49 2.15
C ILE A 37 4.67 10.31 3.26
N PRO A 38 4.24 10.26 4.54
CA PRO A 38 5.13 10.13 5.69
C PRO A 38 6.08 8.93 5.63
N SER A 39 7.28 9.08 6.21
CA SER A 39 8.34 8.06 6.15
C SER A 39 8.03 6.75 6.86
N GLN A 40 7.02 6.76 7.71
CA GLN A 40 6.48 5.61 8.43
C GLN A 40 5.91 4.51 7.55
N PHE A 41 5.42 4.84 6.35
CA PHE A 41 4.87 3.88 5.40
C PHE A 41 5.98 3.24 4.57
N SER A 42 6.01 1.92 4.54
CA SER A 42 6.92 1.13 3.72
C SER A 42 6.17 -0.09 3.19
N GLY A 43 6.32 -0.38 1.90
CA GLY A 43 5.80 -1.61 1.31
C GLY A 43 6.92 -2.60 1.04
N SER A 44 6.55 -3.87 0.97
CA SER A 44 7.40 -4.97 0.52
C SER A 44 6.54 -5.99 -0.22
N ALA A 45 7.17 -6.83 -1.04
CA ALA A 45 6.51 -7.94 -1.72
C ALA A 45 7.39 -9.18 -1.63
N SER A 46 6.77 -10.34 -1.45
CA SER A 46 7.43 -11.64 -1.43
C SER A 46 6.52 -12.68 -2.09
N GLY A 47 6.99 -13.27 -3.19
CA GLY A 47 6.20 -14.20 -3.99
C GLY A 47 4.88 -13.58 -4.45
N SER A 48 3.77 -14.15 -3.99
CA SER A 48 2.41 -13.71 -4.27
C SER A 48 1.78 -12.85 -3.15
N THR A 49 2.61 -12.32 -2.24
CA THR A 49 2.12 -11.53 -1.08
C THR A 49 2.82 -10.19 -0.98
N GLY A 50 2.05 -9.11 -1.08
CA GLY A 50 2.46 -7.76 -0.71
C GLY A 50 2.21 -7.48 0.77
N THR A 51 3.08 -6.71 1.40
CA THR A 51 2.94 -6.27 2.79
C THR A 51 3.13 -4.75 2.89
N LEU A 52 2.20 -4.07 3.56
CA LEU A 52 2.37 -2.69 4.02
C LEU A 52 2.74 -2.69 5.50
N THR A 53 3.86 -2.04 5.77
CA THR A 53 4.39 -1.78 7.10
C THR A 53 4.20 -0.30 7.43
N ILE A 54 3.59 -0.06 8.60
CA ILE A 54 3.39 1.30 9.13
C ILE A 54 4.15 1.35 10.46
N THR A 55 5.33 1.97 10.45
CA THR A 55 6.15 2.11 11.65
C THR A 55 5.65 3.28 12.49
N ARG A 56 5.56 3.11 13.82
CA ARG A 56 5.03 4.14 14.75
C ARG A 56 3.63 4.63 14.34
N VAL A 57 2.63 3.75 14.41
CA VAL A 57 1.22 4.09 14.15
C VAL A 57 0.81 5.30 15.00
N GLN A 58 0.26 6.33 14.36
CA GLN A 58 -0.27 7.55 14.99
C GLN A 58 -1.78 7.62 14.75
N ALA A 59 -2.48 8.49 15.50
CA ALA A 59 -3.93 8.70 15.34
C ALA A 59 -4.32 9.08 13.88
N LYS A 60 -3.44 9.80 13.17
CA LYS A 60 -3.65 10.21 11.77
C LYS A 60 -3.61 9.06 10.75
N ASP A 61 -3.13 7.88 11.17
CA ASP A 61 -3.02 6.68 10.35
C ASP A 61 -4.26 5.78 10.50
N GLN A 62 -5.20 6.13 11.38
CA GLN A 62 -6.47 5.44 11.49
C GLN A 62 -7.31 5.71 10.24
N ALA A 63 -7.36 4.72 9.36
CA ALA A 63 -7.98 4.82 8.04
C ALA A 63 -8.31 3.42 7.51
N VAL A 64 -9.10 3.37 6.44
CA VAL A 64 -9.27 2.13 5.65
C VAL A 64 -8.12 2.03 4.66
N TYR A 65 -7.47 0.87 4.63
CA TYR A 65 -6.38 0.60 3.70
C TYR A 65 -6.81 -0.41 2.66
N PHE A 66 -6.59 -0.07 1.40
CA PHE A 66 -6.84 -0.95 0.26
C PHE A 66 -5.51 -1.34 -0.38
N CYS A 67 -5.47 -2.54 -0.94
CA CYS A 67 -4.37 -2.99 -1.78
C CYS A 67 -4.87 -3.29 -3.18
N GLY A 68 -4.00 -3.12 -4.17
CA GLY A 68 -4.20 -3.57 -5.54
C GLY A 68 -2.96 -4.32 -6.01
N ALA A 69 -3.17 -5.47 -6.64
CA ALA A 69 -2.12 -6.23 -7.31
C ALA A 69 -2.27 -6.05 -8.82
N TRP A 70 -1.16 -5.76 -9.50
CA TRP A 70 -1.10 -5.57 -10.95
C TRP A 70 -0.14 -6.60 -11.50
N ASP A 71 -0.62 -7.42 -12.41
CA ASP A 71 0.24 -8.36 -13.10
C ASP A 71 1.22 -7.59 -14.00
N GLY A 72 2.52 -7.73 -13.75
CA GLY A 72 3.56 -7.08 -14.54
C GLY A 72 3.86 -7.80 -15.85
N SER A 73 3.22 -8.96 -16.08
CA SER A 73 3.35 -9.76 -17.30
C SER A 73 2.35 -9.23 -18.33
N ALA A 74 2.82 -8.28 -19.14
CA ALA A 74 2.18 -7.98 -20.42
C ALA A 74 2.41 -9.13 -21.42
#